data_AF-A0A261Q458-F1
#
_entry.id   AF-A0A261Q458-F1
#
_cell.length_a   1.000
_cell.length_b   1.000
_cell.length_c   1.000
_cell.angle_alpha   90.00
_cell.angle_beta   90.00
_cell.angle_gamma   90.00
#
_symmetry.space_group_name_H-M   'P 1'
#
loop_
_entity.id
_entity.type
_entity.pdbx_description
1 polymer ?
#
loop_
_entity_poly.entity_id
_entity_poly.type
_entity_poly.pdbx_seq_one_letter_code
_entity_poly.pdbx_strand_id
1 'polypeptide(L)'
;MRTSDLNPVFQPSYPLVTSRDLDPLLERIGEARCVLLGEASHGTHDYYIWRTAITQRLIAEKNFRLLAVEGDWPDCYRINRYIKGLDNTSQSPVEILQTFKRWPTWMWGNWKIAALVSWLKTYNTTLSPAEKTGFYGLDVYSLWGSMVGYLEGNDPVAARLVHEALACFEPFGEDEQRYAREHYFPGVSCPEPLTQLLRQIRSKVPSFDHDPEAVGFSSYQGTVRAGKRWGAPEEIMPVPAAQEGSLEHTLHQHSDLNRLLIFNRNTSGVTLPHRAIGVVYEPERERFGNYVSTKVNQRYDAFVYLDRTRALHPLPLNTDAHKIPETFPFNY
;
A
#
# COMPACT_ATOMS: atom_id res chain seq x y z
N MET A 1 -22.15 27.82 10.42
CA MET A 1 -22.98 27.06 9.47
C MET A 1 -23.39 25.77 10.20
N ARG A 2 -24.70 25.46 10.32
CA ARG A 2 -25.14 24.31 11.13
C ARG A 2 -24.78 23.00 10.41
N THR A 3 -24.29 22.03 11.18
CA THR A 3 -23.87 20.66 10.83
C THR A 3 -25.02 19.72 10.42
N SER A 4 -26.20 20.24 10.08
CA SER A 4 -27.41 19.43 9.85
C SER A 4 -27.63 19.00 8.40
N ASP A 5 -26.86 19.51 7.45
CA ASP A 5 -26.91 19.05 6.06
C ASP A 5 -25.60 18.34 5.75
N LEU A 6 -25.60 17.01 5.87
CA LEU A 6 -24.59 16.20 5.19
C LEU A 6 -24.58 16.67 3.74
N ASN A 7 -23.48 17.30 3.34
CA ASN A 7 -23.25 17.63 1.95
C ASN A 7 -23.65 16.39 1.12
N PRO A 8 -24.49 16.50 0.08
CA PRO A 8 -24.92 15.37 -0.75
C PRO A 8 -23.76 14.46 -1.19
N VAL A 9 -22.54 14.99 -1.24
CA VAL A 9 -21.28 14.25 -1.47
C VAL A 9 -21.03 13.15 -0.45
N PHE A 10 -21.41 13.28 0.83
CA PHE A 10 -21.15 12.29 1.89
C PHE A 10 -22.30 11.31 2.09
N GLN A 11 -23.21 11.19 1.12
CA GLN A 11 -24.34 10.27 1.15
C GLN A 11 -24.37 9.38 -0.10
N PRO A 12 -24.80 8.11 0.05
CA PRO A 12 -25.20 7.45 1.30
C PRO A 12 -24.01 7.09 2.22
N SER A 13 -24.29 7.02 3.53
CA SER A 13 -23.33 6.68 4.58
C SER A 13 -23.88 5.63 5.54
N TYR A 14 -23.13 4.54 5.72
CA TYR A 14 -23.52 3.36 6.49
C TYR A 14 -22.63 3.21 7.73
N PRO A 15 -23.16 2.76 8.88
CA PRO A 15 -22.32 2.36 10.02
C PRO A 15 -21.35 1.25 9.62
N LEU A 16 -20.16 1.21 10.23
CA LEU A 16 -19.15 0.20 9.95
C LEU A 16 -18.63 -0.44 11.25
N VAL A 17 -19.18 -1.60 11.61
CA VAL A 17 -18.89 -2.31 12.87
C VAL A 17 -18.45 -3.75 12.60
N THR A 18 -19.07 -4.42 11.65
CA THR A 18 -18.82 -5.82 11.29
C THR A 18 -18.52 -5.97 9.80
N SER A 19 -18.02 -7.13 9.37
CA SER A 19 -17.76 -7.40 7.95
C SER A 19 -19.03 -7.40 7.08
N ARG A 20 -20.22 -7.64 7.67
CA ARG A 20 -21.50 -7.55 6.95
C ARG A 20 -21.88 -6.12 6.59
N ASP A 21 -21.37 -5.13 7.33
CA ASP A 21 -21.61 -3.73 7.00
C ASP A 21 -20.89 -3.30 5.69
N LEU A 22 -20.09 -4.19 5.09
CA LEU A 22 -19.52 -4.04 3.75
C LEU A 22 -20.49 -4.49 2.63
N ASP A 23 -21.69 -4.98 2.93
CA ASP A 23 -22.68 -5.40 1.91
C ASP A 23 -22.95 -4.29 0.88
N PRO A 24 -23.20 -3.01 1.28
CA PRO A 24 -23.39 -1.94 0.30
C PRO A 24 -22.16 -1.68 -0.59
N LEU A 25 -20.95 -1.93 -0.07
CA LEU A 25 -19.73 -1.84 -0.86
C LEU A 25 -19.67 -2.95 -1.90
N LEU A 26 -19.98 -4.20 -1.54
CA LEU A 26 -19.95 -5.30 -2.50
C LEU A 26 -21.04 -5.18 -3.56
N GLU A 27 -22.21 -4.67 -3.19
CA GLU A 27 -23.28 -4.32 -4.13
C GLU A 27 -22.78 -3.24 -5.11
N ARG A 28 -22.17 -2.17 -4.60
CA ARG A 28 -21.61 -1.09 -5.44
C ARG A 28 -20.51 -1.57 -6.38
N ILE A 29 -19.63 -2.45 -5.93
CA ILE A 29 -18.56 -3.05 -6.74
C ILE A 29 -19.14 -3.85 -7.92
N GLY A 30 -20.33 -4.45 -7.74
CA GLY A 30 -21.04 -5.15 -8.82
C GLY A 30 -20.17 -6.23 -9.47
N GLU A 31 -19.97 -6.11 -10.78
CA GLU A 31 -19.21 -7.01 -11.66
C GLU A 31 -17.81 -6.45 -12.01
N ALA A 32 -17.32 -5.44 -11.28
CA ALA A 32 -16.01 -4.86 -11.54
C ALA A 32 -14.91 -5.93 -11.49
N ARG A 33 -13.99 -5.86 -12.44
CA ARG A 33 -12.87 -6.82 -12.55
C ARG A 33 -11.64 -6.39 -11.76
N CYS A 34 -11.55 -5.10 -11.44
CA CYS A 34 -10.45 -4.52 -10.68
C CYS A 34 -11.01 -3.68 -9.53
N VAL A 35 -10.50 -3.90 -8.33
CA VAL A 35 -10.82 -3.10 -7.14
C VAL A 35 -9.52 -2.61 -6.53
N LEU A 36 -9.40 -1.30 -6.37
CA LEU A 36 -8.22 -0.63 -5.81
C LEU A 36 -8.49 -0.29 -4.34
N LEU A 37 -7.73 -0.88 -3.42
CA LEU A 37 -7.86 -0.64 -1.98
C LEU A 37 -6.69 0.21 -1.47
N GLY A 38 -6.94 1.51 -1.31
CA GLY A 38 -5.95 2.46 -0.79
C GLY A 38 -5.80 2.40 0.73
N GLU A 39 -4.98 3.28 1.28
CA GLU A 39 -4.93 3.60 2.71
C GLU A 39 -4.41 5.03 2.93
N ALA A 40 -4.85 5.72 3.98
CA ALA A 40 -4.32 7.05 4.33
C ALA A 40 -3.00 6.97 5.10
N SER A 41 -2.62 5.80 5.58
CA SER A 41 -1.34 5.57 6.23
C SER A 41 -0.95 4.09 6.22
N HIS A 42 0.33 3.79 6.09
CA HIS A 42 0.83 2.41 6.15
C HIS A 42 0.85 1.84 7.59
N GLY A 43 0.90 2.69 8.61
CA GLY A 43 1.12 2.28 10.00
C GLY A 43 -0.12 2.03 10.84
N THR A 44 -1.31 1.96 10.24
CA THR A 44 -2.59 1.93 10.98
C THR A 44 -3.22 0.55 10.98
N HIS A 45 -3.34 -0.06 12.15
CA HIS A 45 -3.89 -1.39 12.38
C HIS A 45 -5.29 -1.58 11.79
N ASP A 46 -6.17 -0.60 11.99
CA ASP A 46 -7.59 -0.74 11.64
C ASP A 46 -7.81 -0.69 10.12
N TYR A 47 -6.91 -0.04 9.36
CA TYR A 47 -6.94 -0.12 7.90
C TYR A 47 -6.63 -1.54 7.42
N TYR A 48 -5.66 -2.24 8.03
CA TYR A 48 -5.39 -3.64 7.70
C TYR A 48 -6.58 -4.54 8.03
N ILE A 49 -7.34 -4.27 9.11
CA ILE A 49 -8.56 -5.03 9.43
C ILE A 49 -9.55 -4.94 8.26
N TRP A 50 -9.92 -3.73 7.87
CA TRP A 50 -10.95 -3.52 6.86
C TRP A 50 -10.49 -3.89 5.45
N ARG A 51 -9.23 -3.62 5.08
CA ARG A 51 -8.65 -4.08 3.81
C ARG A 51 -8.64 -5.61 3.74
N THR A 52 -8.31 -6.29 4.84
CA THR A 52 -8.36 -7.76 4.93
C THR A 52 -9.79 -8.27 4.77
N ALA A 53 -10.75 -7.68 5.49
CA ALA A 53 -12.16 -8.09 5.41
C ALA A 53 -12.72 -7.90 3.99
N ILE A 54 -12.47 -6.75 3.36
CA ILE A 54 -12.90 -6.49 1.97
C ILE A 54 -12.25 -7.51 1.04
N THR A 55 -10.94 -7.74 1.15
CA THR A 55 -10.20 -8.70 0.32
C THR A 55 -10.77 -10.12 0.44
N GLN A 56 -11.00 -10.60 1.67
CA GLN A 56 -11.57 -11.93 1.91
C GLN A 56 -12.95 -12.07 1.27
N ARG A 57 -13.80 -11.06 1.40
CA ARG A 57 -15.13 -11.07 0.79
C ARG A 57 -15.08 -10.99 -0.74
N LEU A 58 -14.21 -10.17 -1.32
CA LEU A 58 -14.02 -10.11 -2.77
C LEU A 58 -13.57 -11.47 -3.35
N ILE A 59 -12.68 -12.17 -2.65
CA ILE A 59 -12.25 -13.50 -3.05
C ILE A 59 -13.40 -14.52 -2.89
N ALA A 60 -14.03 -14.57 -1.72
CA ALA A 60 -15.00 -15.61 -1.38
C ALA A 60 -16.37 -15.43 -2.07
N GLU A 61 -16.83 -14.19 -2.26
CA GLU A 61 -18.18 -13.86 -2.73
C GLU A 61 -18.19 -13.34 -4.17
N LYS A 62 -17.08 -12.73 -4.63
CA LYS A 62 -16.96 -12.08 -5.94
C LYS A 62 -15.91 -12.72 -6.85
N ASN A 63 -15.34 -13.85 -6.42
CA ASN A 63 -14.45 -14.69 -7.24
C ASN A 63 -13.16 -13.99 -7.73
N PHE A 64 -12.68 -12.99 -6.98
CA PHE A 64 -11.36 -12.39 -7.21
C PHE A 64 -10.28 -13.42 -6.91
N ARG A 65 -9.30 -13.54 -7.81
CA ARG A 65 -8.20 -14.53 -7.70
C ARG A 65 -6.80 -13.93 -7.75
N LEU A 66 -6.71 -12.60 -7.85
CA LEU A 66 -5.45 -11.88 -7.92
C LEU A 66 -5.47 -10.78 -6.87
N LEU A 67 -4.64 -10.93 -5.84
CA LEU A 67 -4.34 -9.88 -4.88
C LEU A 67 -2.97 -9.29 -5.24
N ALA A 68 -2.97 -8.05 -5.73
CA ALA A 68 -1.76 -7.29 -6.02
C ALA A 68 -1.54 -6.24 -4.93
N VAL A 69 -0.32 -6.13 -4.42
CA VAL A 69 0.03 -5.24 -3.30
C VAL A 69 1.22 -4.34 -3.62
N GLU A 70 1.29 -3.19 -2.95
CA GLU A 70 2.46 -2.29 -2.93
C GLU A 70 3.58 -2.93 -2.08
N GLY A 71 4.19 -3.98 -2.63
CA GLY A 71 5.29 -4.70 -2.00
C GLY A 71 6.17 -5.35 -3.04
N ASP A 72 7.40 -5.66 -2.63
CA ASP A 72 8.43 -6.21 -3.52
C ASP A 72 8.00 -7.53 -4.17
N TRP A 73 8.16 -7.63 -5.50
CA TRP A 73 7.77 -8.81 -6.28
C TRP A 73 8.35 -10.14 -5.73
N PRO A 74 9.66 -10.29 -5.46
CA PRO A 74 10.24 -11.55 -5.01
C PRO A 74 9.69 -12.03 -3.66
N ASP A 75 9.52 -11.13 -2.70
CA ASP A 75 8.99 -11.46 -1.37
C ASP A 75 7.50 -11.84 -1.46
N CYS A 76 6.72 -11.08 -2.24
CA CYS A 76 5.33 -11.42 -2.51
C CYS A 76 5.19 -12.76 -3.25
N TYR A 77 6.12 -13.08 -4.16
CA TYR A 77 6.09 -14.35 -4.87
C TYR A 77 6.42 -15.55 -3.97
N ARG A 78 7.26 -15.37 -2.92
CA ARG A 78 7.45 -16.39 -1.88
C ARG A 78 6.14 -16.67 -1.13
N ILE A 79 5.39 -15.62 -0.75
CA ILE A 79 4.04 -15.77 -0.20
C ILE A 79 3.15 -16.54 -1.19
N ASN A 80 3.14 -16.17 -2.47
CA ASN A 80 2.33 -16.83 -3.50
C ASN A 80 2.59 -18.33 -3.58
N ARG A 81 3.87 -18.74 -3.59
CA ARG A 81 4.25 -20.16 -3.60
C ARG A 81 3.74 -20.87 -2.36
N TYR A 82 3.87 -20.26 -1.19
CA TYR A 82 3.39 -20.82 0.07
C TYR A 82 1.88 -20.98 0.12
N ILE A 83 1.10 -19.95 -0.22
CA ILE A 83 -0.36 -20.03 -0.20
C ILE A 83 -0.91 -20.99 -1.26
N LYS A 84 -0.13 -21.32 -2.31
CA LYS A 84 -0.51 -22.30 -3.33
C LYS A 84 -0.06 -23.73 -3.01
N GLY A 85 0.73 -23.93 -1.95
CA GLY A 85 1.29 -25.23 -1.57
C GLY A 85 2.46 -25.69 -2.45
N LEU A 86 3.17 -24.74 -3.07
CA LEU A 86 4.35 -24.99 -3.90
C LEU A 86 5.68 -24.83 -3.12
N ASP A 87 5.59 -24.40 -1.87
CA ASP A 87 6.71 -24.31 -0.94
C ASP A 87 6.58 -25.41 0.12
N ASN A 88 7.57 -26.30 0.14
CA ASN A 88 7.67 -27.42 1.09
C ASN A 88 8.66 -27.13 2.24
N THR A 89 9.28 -25.95 2.25
CA THR A 89 10.34 -25.58 3.18
C THR A 89 9.84 -24.69 4.31
N SER A 90 9.03 -23.69 4.00
CA SER A 90 8.50 -22.76 5.02
C SER A 90 7.40 -23.41 5.86
N GLN A 91 7.52 -23.29 7.18
CA GLN A 91 6.62 -23.93 8.13
C GLN A 91 5.46 -23.02 8.56
N SER A 92 5.61 -21.70 8.48
CA SER A 92 4.60 -20.75 8.95
C SER A 92 4.50 -19.45 8.12
N PRO A 93 3.36 -18.75 8.16
CA PRO A 93 3.25 -17.41 7.56
C PRO A 93 4.24 -16.41 8.17
N VAL A 94 4.58 -16.55 9.46
CA VAL A 94 5.51 -15.66 10.16
C VAL A 94 6.92 -15.75 9.56
N GLU A 95 7.40 -16.97 9.32
CA GLU A 95 8.72 -17.22 8.73
C GLU A 95 8.86 -16.59 7.35
N ILE A 96 7.82 -16.68 6.51
CA ILE A 96 7.82 -16.07 5.18
C ILE A 96 7.75 -14.56 5.25
N LEU A 97 6.96 -14.01 6.17
CA LEU A 97 6.84 -12.57 6.30
C LEU A 97 8.10 -11.92 6.91
N GLN A 98 8.94 -12.71 7.59
CA GLN A 98 10.28 -12.28 7.99
C GLN A 98 11.26 -12.18 6.79
N THR A 99 10.89 -12.61 5.57
CA THR A 99 11.72 -12.38 4.38
C THR A 99 11.62 -10.95 3.86
N PHE A 100 10.59 -10.18 4.24
CA PHE A 100 10.52 -8.75 4.00
C PHE A 100 11.59 -8.06 4.85
N LYS A 101 12.81 -7.99 4.33
CA LYS A 101 13.97 -7.40 5.00
C LYS A 101 14.17 -5.93 4.66
N ARG A 102 13.53 -5.44 3.58
CA ARG A 102 13.61 -4.03 3.21
C ARG A 102 12.69 -3.18 4.07
N TRP A 103 13.20 -2.01 4.41
CA TRP A 103 12.47 -1.06 5.22
C TRP A 103 11.29 -0.48 4.43
N PRO A 104 10.09 -0.35 5.05
CA PRO A 104 9.76 -0.74 6.41
C PRO A 104 9.27 -2.20 6.49
N THR A 105 10.01 -3.04 7.19
CA THR A 105 9.68 -4.46 7.38
C THR A 105 8.31 -4.65 8.03
N TRP A 106 7.93 -3.74 8.95
CA TRP A 106 6.66 -3.76 9.67
C TRP A 106 5.43 -3.59 8.77
N MET A 107 5.56 -3.03 7.56
CA MET A 107 4.45 -2.76 6.66
C MET A 107 3.83 -4.07 6.14
N TRP A 108 4.65 -5.05 5.76
CA TRP A 108 4.19 -6.37 5.32
C TRP A 108 4.44 -7.46 6.37
N GLY A 109 5.48 -7.32 7.19
CA GLY A 109 5.82 -8.18 8.33
C GLY A 109 4.98 -7.87 9.57
N ASN A 110 3.67 -8.04 9.49
CA ASN A 110 2.76 -7.82 10.62
C ASN A 110 1.73 -8.95 10.80
N TRP A 111 1.10 -8.99 11.97
CA TRP A 111 0.16 -10.05 12.34
C TRP A 111 -1.12 -10.07 11.48
N LYS A 112 -1.53 -8.95 10.88
CA LYS A 112 -2.72 -8.91 10.01
C LYS A 112 -2.43 -9.55 8.67
N ILE A 113 -1.28 -9.27 8.07
CA ILE A 113 -0.83 -9.94 6.85
C ILE A 113 -0.56 -11.42 7.13
N ALA A 114 0.03 -11.79 8.27
CA ALA A 114 0.22 -13.20 8.66
C ALA A 114 -1.12 -13.96 8.72
N ALA A 115 -2.16 -13.34 9.30
CA ALA A 115 -3.50 -13.91 9.35
C ALA A 115 -4.12 -14.04 7.94
N LEU A 116 -3.97 -13.02 7.09
CA LEU A 116 -4.45 -13.07 5.71
C LEU A 116 -3.75 -14.16 4.88
N VAL A 117 -2.43 -14.29 4.99
CA VAL A 117 -1.64 -15.34 4.32
C VAL A 117 -2.07 -16.73 4.80
N SER A 118 -2.31 -16.89 6.11
CA SER A 118 -2.83 -18.14 6.66
C SER A 118 -4.22 -18.47 6.09
N TRP A 119 -5.12 -17.47 6.03
CA TRP A 119 -6.45 -17.65 5.48
C TRP A 119 -6.40 -18.00 3.99
N LEU A 120 -5.58 -17.31 3.20
CA LEU A 120 -5.38 -17.58 1.77
C LEU A 120 -4.87 -19.00 1.53
N LYS A 121 -3.93 -19.48 2.34
CA LYS A 121 -3.43 -20.86 2.24
C LYS A 121 -4.55 -21.86 2.47
N THR A 122 -5.32 -21.70 3.55
CA THR A 122 -6.47 -22.56 3.84
C THR A 122 -7.52 -22.49 2.74
N TYR A 123 -7.88 -21.29 2.28
CA TYR A 123 -8.85 -21.09 1.20
C TYR A 123 -8.40 -21.75 -0.11
N ASN A 124 -7.13 -21.63 -0.47
CA ASN A 124 -6.58 -22.25 -1.68
C ASN A 124 -6.51 -23.78 -1.62
N THR A 125 -6.44 -24.39 -0.42
CA THR A 125 -6.36 -25.86 -0.31
C THR A 125 -7.63 -26.57 -0.78
N THR A 126 -8.77 -25.87 -0.82
CA THR A 126 -10.05 -26.43 -1.28
C THR A 126 -10.28 -26.25 -2.78
N LEU A 127 -9.36 -25.57 -3.48
CA LEU A 127 -9.53 -25.15 -4.87
C LEU A 127 -8.59 -25.90 -5.83
N SER A 128 -9.04 -26.06 -7.07
CA SER A 128 -8.19 -26.59 -8.15
C SER A 128 -7.05 -25.60 -8.48
N PRO A 129 -5.92 -26.05 -9.03
CA PRO A 129 -4.76 -25.18 -9.30
C PRO A 129 -5.07 -23.91 -10.10
N ALA A 130 -6.01 -23.97 -11.05
CA ALA A 130 -6.41 -22.83 -11.88
C ALA A 130 -7.29 -21.81 -11.15
N GLU A 131 -7.94 -22.21 -10.06
CA GLU A 131 -8.86 -21.37 -9.29
C GLU A 131 -8.21 -20.72 -8.07
N LYS A 132 -7.02 -21.20 -7.67
CA LYS A 132 -6.29 -20.68 -6.51
C LYS A 132 -5.98 -19.19 -6.66
N THR A 133 -6.29 -18.45 -5.60
CA THR A 133 -5.92 -17.04 -5.49
C THR A 133 -4.41 -16.89 -5.37
N GLY A 134 -3.84 -15.92 -6.10
CA GLY A 134 -2.44 -15.55 -6.00
C GLY A 134 -2.22 -14.23 -5.26
N PHE A 135 -1.00 -14.07 -4.74
CA PHE A 135 -0.53 -12.89 -4.03
C PHE A 135 0.68 -12.32 -4.78
N TYR A 136 0.63 -11.07 -5.24
CA TYR A 136 1.64 -10.51 -6.13
C TYR A 136 2.06 -9.13 -5.67
N GLY A 137 3.36 -8.85 -5.76
CA GLY A 137 3.92 -7.53 -5.48
C GLY A 137 3.95 -6.69 -6.74
N LEU A 138 3.53 -5.45 -6.67
CA LEU A 138 3.63 -4.50 -7.80
C LEU A 138 4.94 -3.73 -7.79
N ASP A 139 5.62 -3.69 -6.63
CA ASP A 139 6.85 -2.94 -6.53
C ASP A 139 7.99 -3.69 -7.19
N VAL A 140 8.67 -2.93 -8.04
CA VAL A 140 9.82 -3.35 -8.83
C VAL A 140 11.12 -2.85 -8.21
N TYR A 141 11.14 -2.47 -6.93
CA TYR A 141 12.38 -2.01 -6.27
C TYR A 141 13.47 -3.09 -6.27
N SER A 142 13.09 -4.36 -6.35
CA SER A 142 13.96 -5.54 -6.47
C SER A 142 14.04 -6.12 -7.90
N LEU A 143 13.34 -5.50 -8.87
CA LEU A 143 13.36 -5.90 -10.28
C LEU A 143 14.77 -5.80 -10.84
N TRP A 144 15.54 -4.79 -10.46
CA TRP A 144 16.89 -4.60 -10.99
C TRP A 144 17.81 -5.76 -10.62
N GLY A 145 17.87 -6.16 -9.35
CA GLY A 145 18.67 -7.33 -8.94
C GLY A 145 18.17 -8.65 -9.55
N SER A 146 16.85 -8.82 -9.63
CA SER A 146 16.25 -10.03 -10.21
C SER A 146 16.43 -10.12 -11.73
N MET A 147 16.35 -8.99 -12.43
CA MET A 147 16.53 -8.86 -13.87
C MET A 147 18.00 -9.01 -14.24
N VAL A 148 18.92 -8.36 -13.51
CA VAL A 148 20.36 -8.53 -13.71
C VAL A 148 20.75 -10.00 -13.52
N GLY A 149 20.37 -10.64 -12.41
CA GLY A 149 20.68 -12.06 -12.19
C GLY A 149 20.06 -12.99 -13.24
N TYR A 150 18.87 -12.68 -13.75
CA TYR A 150 18.28 -13.42 -14.87
C TYR A 150 19.05 -13.20 -16.17
N LEU A 151 19.40 -11.96 -16.51
CA LEU A 151 20.12 -11.60 -17.73
C LEU A 151 21.55 -12.16 -17.71
N GLU A 152 22.24 -12.18 -16.57
CA GLU A 152 23.56 -12.81 -16.44
C GLU A 152 23.55 -14.29 -16.81
N GLY A 153 22.44 -15.00 -16.52
CA GLY A 153 22.26 -16.40 -16.90
C GLY A 153 21.70 -16.65 -18.30
N ASN A 154 20.98 -15.69 -18.90
CA ASN A 154 20.19 -15.90 -20.13
C ASN A 154 20.56 -14.97 -21.31
N ASP A 155 21.02 -13.75 -21.04
CA ASP A 155 21.47 -12.77 -22.03
C ASP A 155 22.56 -11.85 -21.44
N PRO A 156 23.83 -12.32 -21.42
CA PRO A 156 24.95 -11.58 -20.82
C PRO A 156 25.23 -10.23 -21.52
N VAL A 157 24.81 -10.06 -22.77
CA VAL A 157 24.98 -8.82 -23.52
C VAL A 157 24.00 -7.77 -23.00
N ALA A 158 22.73 -8.13 -22.83
CA ALA A 158 21.75 -7.27 -22.18
C ALA A 158 22.11 -6.98 -20.72
N ALA A 159 22.65 -7.95 -19.98
CA ALA A 159 23.14 -7.74 -18.62
C ALA A 159 24.21 -6.64 -18.55
N ARG A 160 25.18 -6.64 -19.47
CA ARG A 160 26.22 -5.61 -19.55
C ARG A 160 25.62 -4.22 -19.82
N LEU A 161 24.65 -4.11 -20.72
CA LEU A 161 23.99 -2.83 -21.03
C LEU A 161 23.21 -2.29 -19.82
N VAL A 162 22.59 -3.17 -19.03
CA VAL A 162 21.93 -2.77 -17.77
C VAL A 162 22.96 -2.29 -16.76
N HIS A 163 24.08 -3.00 -16.58
CA HIS A 163 25.18 -2.58 -15.70
C HIS A 163 25.75 -1.22 -16.11
N GLU A 164 25.98 -0.99 -17.41
CA GLU A 164 26.44 0.30 -17.94
C GLU A 164 25.43 1.44 -17.70
N ALA A 165 24.13 1.16 -17.85
CA ALA A 165 23.08 2.14 -17.55
C ALA A 165 22.97 2.47 -16.05
N LEU A 166 23.28 1.51 -15.18
CA LEU A 166 23.25 1.67 -13.72
C LEU A 166 24.55 2.26 -13.16
N ALA A 167 25.67 2.19 -13.87
CA ALA A 167 26.97 2.72 -13.45
C ALA A 167 26.93 4.22 -13.08
N CYS A 168 26.01 4.99 -13.67
CA CYS A 168 25.81 6.40 -13.29
C CYS A 168 25.36 6.56 -11.83
N PHE A 169 24.63 5.59 -11.29
CA PHE A 169 24.10 5.62 -9.92
C PHE A 169 25.08 5.06 -8.88
N GLU A 170 26.10 4.28 -9.29
CA GLU A 170 27.10 3.67 -8.39
C GLU A 170 27.80 4.68 -7.45
N PRO A 171 28.23 5.88 -7.88
CA PRO A 171 28.92 6.84 -7.02
C PRO A 171 28.09 7.34 -5.82
N PHE A 172 26.77 7.18 -5.89
CA PHE A 172 25.83 7.62 -4.87
C PHE A 172 25.47 6.52 -3.85
N GLY A 173 25.74 5.26 -4.17
CA GLY A 173 25.48 4.12 -3.28
C GLY A 173 24.04 4.08 -2.74
N GLU A 174 23.89 3.84 -1.43
CA GLU A 174 22.58 3.81 -0.73
C GLU A 174 22.04 5.20 -0.34
N ASP A 175 22.73 6.31 -0.66
CA ASP A 175 22.35 7.65 -0.24
C ASP A 175 21.52 8.37 -1.32
N GLU A 176 20.25 8.01 -1.40
CA GLU A 176 19.26 8.65 -2.30
C GLU A 176 19.18 10.17 -2.08
N GLN A 177 19.44 10.63 -0.85
CA GLN A 177 19.46 12.05 -0.52
C GLN A 177 20.69 12.74 -1.10
N ARG A 178 21.83 12.06 -1.19
CA ARG A 178 23.02 12.55 -1.88
C ARG A 178 22.76 12.66 -3.37
N TYR A 179 22.16 11.66 -4.00
CA TYR A 179 21.73 11.78 -5.40
C TYR A 179 20.74 12.94 -5.59
N ALA A 180 19.72 13.06 -4.74
CA ALA A 180 18.73 14.14 -4.83
C ALA A 180 19.35 15.54 -4.64
N ARG A 181 20.31 15.69 -3.71
CA ARG A 181 21.06 16.95 -3.52
C ARG A 181 22.01 17.24 -4.67
N GLU A 182 22.73 16.24 -5.16
CA GLU A 182 23.72 16.38 -6.23
C GLU A 182 23.06 16.61 -7.59
N HIS A 183 21.82 16.16 -7.78
CA HIS A 183 21.01 16.44 -8.97
C HIS A 183 20.67 17.94 -9.15
N TYR A 184 20.72 18.74 -8.08
CA TYR A 184 20.58 20.20 -8.18
C TYR A 184 21.84 20.91 -8.68
N PHE A 185 22.97 20.21 -8.83
CA PHE A 185 24.22 20.77 -9.37
C PHE A 185 24.38 20.47 -10.87
N PRO A 186 24.85 21.43 -11.68
CA PRO A 186 25.07 21.20 -13.11
C PRO A 186 26.15 20.15 -13.35
N GLY A 187 25.81 19.08 -14.08
CA GLY A 187 26.73 18.01 -14.50
C GLY A 187 26.35 16.60 -14.05
N VAL A 188 25.35 16.44 -13.17
CA VAL A 188 24.86 15.13 -12.70
C VAL A 188 23.43 14.90 -13.21
N SER A 189 23.29 14.24 -14.37
CA SER A 189 22.01 13.83 -14.95
C SER A 189 22.02 12.35 -15.34
N CYS A 190 21.79 11.48 -14.36
CA CYS A 190 21.45 10.07 -14.63
C CYS A 190 20.03 9.79 -15.17
N PRO A 191 19.00 10.69 -15.10
CA PRO A 191 17.65 10.33 -15.48
C PRO A 191 17.34 10.33 -16.99
N GLU A 192 18.16 10.90 -17.88
CA GLU A 192 17.81 11.02 -19.31
C GLU A 192 17.48 9.66 -19.98
N PRO A 193 18.35 8.65 -19.92
CA PRO A 193 18.10 7.33 -20.52
C PRO A 193 16.93 6.61 -19.85
N LEU A 194 16.81 6.73 -18.53
CA LEU A 194 15.76 6.09 -17.73
C LEU A 194 14.37 6.69 -18.02
N THR A 195 14.31 8.01 -18.21
CA THR A 195 13.09 8.75 -18.53
C THR A 195 12.59 8.39 -19.94
N GLN A 196 13.51 8.22 -20.90
CA GLN A 196 13.16 7.80 -22.26
C GLN A 196 12.59 6.38 -22.29
N LEU A 197 13.18 5.46 -21.52
CA LEU A 197 12.68 4.09 -21.34
C LEU A 197 11.28 4.06 -20.70
N LEU A 198 11.10 4.80 -19.59
CA LEU A 198 9.81 4.91 -18.89
C LEU A 198 8.69 5.48 -19.78
N ARG A 199 9.00 6.50 -20.60
CA ARG A 199 8.06 7.07 -21.56
C ARG A 199 7.63 6.06 -22.63
N GLN A 200 8.57 5.28 -23.16
CA GLN A 200 8.26 4.25 -24.16
C GLN A 200 7.39 3.13 -23.58
N ILE A 201 7.65 2.69 -22.35
CA ILE A 201 6.83 1.69 -21.65
C ILE A 201 5.41 2.25 -21.44
N ARG A 202 5.27 3.45 -20.84
CA ARG A 202 3.97 4.07 -20.60
C ARG A 202 3.14 4.29 -21.87
N SER A 203 3.79 4.64 -22.99
CA SER A 203 3.09 4.87 -24.27
C SER A 203 2.45 3.61 -24.88
N LYS A 204 2.83 2.42 -24.39
CA LYS A 204 2.34 1.13 -24.89
C LYS A 204 1.40 0.41 -23.91
N VAL A 205 1.18 0.97 -22.72
CA VAL A 205 0.25 0.39 -21.74
C VAL A 205 -1.18 0.76 -22.16
N PRO A 206 -2.09 -0.22 -22.34
CA PRO A 206 -3.50 0.08 -22.60
C PRO A 206 -4.12 0.86 -21.43
N SER A 207 -4.90 1.90 -21.73
CA SER A 207 -5.72 2.58 -20.72
C SER A 207 -6.96 1.74 -20.42
N PHE A 208 -7.01 1.13 -19.23
CA PHE A 208 -8.19 0.41 -18.75
C PHE A 208 -9.08 1.38 -17.94
N ASP A 209 -9.77 2.29 -18.63
CA ASP A 209 -10.54 3.38 -18.01
C ASP A 209 -11.93 2.96 -17.51
N HIS A 210 -12.33 1.70 -17.63
CA HIS A 210 -13.72 1.27 -17.38
C HIS A 210 -13.88 0.29 -16.22
N ASP A 211 -12.77 -0.19 -15.66
CA ASP A 211 -12.74 -1.22 -14.61
C ASP A 211 -12.32 -0.77 -13.18
N PRO A 212 -11.90 0.48 -12.85
CA PRO A 212 -11.38 0.74 -11.51
C PRO A 212 -12.47 1.18 -10.52
N GLU A 213 -12.84 0.29 -9.60
CA GLU A 213 -13.57 0.63 -8.37
C GLU A 213 -12.56 0.92 -7.25
N ALA A 214 -12.49 2.16 -6.79
CA ALA A 214 -11.52 2.58 -5.78
C ALA A 214 -12.16 2.78 -4.40
N VAL A 215 -11.55 2.16 -3.39
CA VAL A 215 -11.90 2.35 -1.98
C VAL A 215 -10.78 3.11 -1.27
N GLY A 216 -11.12 4.31 -0.80
CA GLY A 216 -10.24 5.13 0.04
C GLY A 216 -10.44 4.87 1.52
N PHE A 217 -9.46 5.26 2.33
CA PHE A 217 -9.54 5.20 3.79
C PHE A 217 -9.14 6.54 4.38
N SER A 218 -9.67 6.86 5.55
CA SER A 218 -9.09 7.90 6.40
C SER A 218 -9.46 7.71 7.87
N SER A 219 -8.79 8.44 8.74
CA SER A 219 -9.13 8.50 10.16
C SER A 219 -9.00 9.89 10.76
N TYR A 220 -9.83 10.18 11.76
CA TYR A 220 -9.85 11.48 12.42
C TYR A 220 -8.74 11.64 13.48
N GLN A 221 -8.48 10.60 14.28
CA GLN A 221 -7.42 10.62 15.29
C GLN A 221 -6.96 9.19 15.65
N GLY A 222 -5.94 9.07 16.50
CA GLY A 222 -5.55 7.79 17.07
C GLY A 222 -4.04 7.65 17.27
N THR A 223 -3.52 6.50 16.85
CA THR A 223 -2.08 6.21 16.85
C THR A 223 -1.70 5.50 15.55
N VAL A 224 -0.47 5.72 15.10
CA VAL A 224 0.10 5.15 13.87
C VAL A 224 1.52 4.64 14.15
N ARG A 225 1.99 3.64 13.40
CA ARG A 225 3.39 3.24 13.39
C ARG A 225 4.13 3.95 12.25
N ALA A 226 5.20 4.66 12.58
CA ALA A 226 6.04 5.34 11.59
C ALA A 226 7.45 5.58 12.15
N GLY A 227 8.40 5.98 11.30
CA GLY A 227 9.71 6.49 11.72
C GLY A 227 9.70 8.03 11.77
N LYS A 228 10.55 8.64 12.62
CA LYS A 228 10.69 10.12 12.65
C LYS A 228 11.39 10.69 11.42
N ARG A 229 12.15 9.85 10.73
CA ARG A 229 12.86 10.13 9.48
C ARG A 229 13.15 8.80 8.79
N TRP A 230 13.53 8.86 7.52
CA TRP A 230 13.99 7.68 6.78
C TRP A 230 15.11 6.95 7.53
N GLY A 231 14.98 5.63 7.64
CA GLY A 231 15.93 4.77 8.36
C GLY A 231 15.90 4.85 9.89
N ALA A 232 15.07 5.71 10.50
CA ALA A 232 14.90 5.71 11.95
C ALA A 232 14.12 4.46 12.41
N PRO A 233 14.34 4.00 13.65
CA PRO A 233 13.48 3.00 14.28
C PRO A 233 12.01 3.44 14.24
N GLU A 234 11.14 2.47 14.00
CA GLU A 234 9.71 2.69 14.04
C GLU A 234 9.21 2.90 15.47
N GLU A 235 8.29 3.85 15.63
CA GLU A 235 7.69 4.19 16.91
C GLU A 235 6.15 4.19 16.77
N ILE A 236 5.47 4.01 17.89
CA ILE A 236 4.03 4.31 17.96
C ILE A 236 3.91 5.81 18.20
N MET A 237 3.29 6.51 17.26
CA MET A 237 3.13 7.96 17.28
C MET A 237 1.65 8.34 17.43
N PRO A 238 1.33 9.40 18.18
CA PRO A 238 -0.02 9.92 18.23
C PRO A 238 -0.41 10.52 16.88
N VAL A 239 -1.62 10.24 16.43
CA VAL A 239 -2.27 10.95 15.33
C VAL A 239 -3.25 11.94 15.98
N PRO A 240 -2.98 13.26 15.92
CA PRO A 240 -3.84 14.27 16.52
C PRO A 240 -5.21 14.30 15.84
N ALA A 241 -6.15 15.01 16.45
CA ALA A 241 -7.42 15.34 15.82
C ALA A 241 -7.19 16.00 14.45
N ALA A 242 -8.02 15.66 13.47
CA ALA A 242 -7.84 16.18 12.12
C ALA A 242 -8.03 17.70 12.07
N GLN A 243 -7.24 18.32 11.20
CA GLN A 243 -7.25 19.75 10.96
C GLN A 243 -8.66 20.25 10.64
N GLU A 244 -9.05 21.35 11.28
CA GLU A 244 -10.33 22.01 11.02
C GLU A 244 -10.47 22.33 9.52
N GLY A 245 -11.65 22.04 8.98
CA GLY A 245 -11.94 22.17 7.54
C GLY A 245 -11.40 21.04 6.66
N SER A 246 -10.73 20.02 7.21
CA SER A 246 -10.37 18.81 6.46
C SER A 246 -11.58 17.90 6.20
N LEU A 247 -11.40 16.93 5.30
CA LEU A 247 -12.37 15.86 5.04
C LEU A 247 -12.69 15.09 6.33
N GLU A 248 -11.67 14.68 7.08
CA GLU A 248 -11.81 13.91 8.31
C GLU A 248 -12.48 14.72 9.41
N HIS A 249 -12.11 16.00 9.55
CA HIS A 249 -12.77 16.89 10.50
C HIS A 249 -14.25 17.04 10.16
N THR A 250 -14.56 17.24 8.87
CA THR A 250 -15.95 17.33 8.41
C THR A 250 -16.72 16.06 8.77
N LEU A 251 -16.18 14.88 8.48
CA LEU A 251 -16.83 13.60 8.80
C LEU A 251 -17.04 13.42 10.33
N HIS A 252 -16.05 13.75 11.14
CA HIS A 252 -16.14 13.71 12.61
C HIS A 252 -17.25 14.60 13.18
N GLN A 253 -17.40 15.82 12.66
CA GLN A 253 -18.46 16.74 13.10
C GLN A 253 -19.88 16.20 12.87
N HIS A 254 -20.04 15.24 11.96
CA HIS A 254 -21.34 14.60 11.70
C HIS A 254 -21.55 13.35 12.55
N SER A 255 -20.51 12.56 12.79
CA SER A 255 -20.56 11.34 13.61
C SER A 255 -19.17 10.94 14.07
N ASP A 256 -19.05 10.57 15.34
CA ASP A 256 -17.87 9.99 15.97
C ASP A 256 -17.78 8.46 15.79
N LEU A 257 -18.58 7.89 14.87
CA LEU A 257 -18.63 6.47 14.57
C LEU A 257 -17.89 6.16 13.26
N ASN A 258 -17.39 4.93 13.15
CA ASN A 258 -16.83 4.42 11.90
C ASN A 258 -17.93 4.28 10.85
N ARG A 259 -17.64 4.69 9.61
CA ARG A 259 -18.61 4.70 8.52
C ARG A 259 -18.03 4.23 7.19
N LEU A 260 -18.89 3.63 6.38
CA LEU A 260 -18.68 3.37 4.96
C LEU A 260 -19.50 4.39 4.17
N LEU A 261 -18.85 5.18 3.32
CA LEU A 261 -19.50 6.08 2.38
C LEU A 261 -19.43 5.49 0.98
N ILE A 262 -20.53 5.57 0.23
CA ILE A 262 -20.57 5.20 -1.18
C ILE A 262 -20.82 6.48 -1.98
N PHE A 263 -19.91 6.82 -2.89
CA PHE A 263 -19.98 8.07 -3.62
C PHE A 263 -20.71 7.91 -4.95
N ASN A 264 -21.53 8.92 -5.26
CA ASN A 264 -22.07 9.11 -6.59
C ASN A 264 -21.22 10.13 -7.34
N ARG A 265 -20.52 9.69 -8.40
CA ARG A 265 -19.65 10.54 -9.23
C ARG A 265 -20.38 11.71 -9.90
N ASN A 266 -21.70 11.65 -10.03
CA ASN A 266 -22.53 12.71 -10.62
C ASN A 266 -22.88 13.84 -9.63
N THR A 267 -22.58 13.67 -8.33
CA THR A 267 -22.78 14.74 -7.36
C THR A 267 -21.67 15.78 -7.46
N SER A 268 -22.02 17.07 -7.31
CA SER A 268 -21.03 18.15 -7.28
C SER A 268 -20.06 17.94 -6.12
N GLY A 269 -18.80 17.61 -6.44
CA GLY A 269 -17.76 17.36 -5.44
C GLY A 269 -17.32 18.62 -4.71
N VAL A 270 -16.85 18.46 -3.48
CA VAL A 270 -16.15 19.51 -2.73
C VAL A 270 -14.68 19.12 -2.61
N THR A 271 -13.81 20.11 -2.79
CA THR A 271 -12.37 19.93 -2.61
C THR A 271 -12.04 20.22 -1.15
N LEU A 272 -11.59 19.21 -0.41
CA LEU A 272 -11.18 19.33 0.99
C LEU A 272 -9.75 18.80 1.16
N PRO A 273 -8.98 19.34 2.13
CA PRO A 273 -7.75 18.71 2.57
C PRO A 273 -8.05 17.30 3.08
N HIS A 274 -7.32 16.29 2.59
CA HIS A 274 -7.44 14.89 3.00
C HIS A 274 -6.10 14.41 3.57
N ARG A 275 -6.13 13.79 4.74
CA ARG A 275 -4.94 13.36 5.47
C ARG A 275 -4.20 12.24 4.74
N ALA A 276 -2.87 12.33 4.68
CA ALA A 276 -1.97 11.29 4.19
C ALA A 276 -0.70 11.23 5.06
N ILE A 277 -0.45 10.06 5.67
CA ILE A 277 0.70 9.80 6.53
C ILE A 277 1.54 8.69 5.90
N GLY A 278 2.79 8.99 5.57
CA GLY A 278 3.70 7.99 5.01
C GLY A 278 4.32 7.08 6.07
N VAL A 279 5.38 6.38 5.66
CA VAL A 279 6.27 5.60 6.54
C VAL A 279 7.10 6.48 7.49
N VAL A 280 7.22 7.77 7.17
CA VAL A 280 7.79 8.82 8.01
C VAL A 280 6.68 9.77 8.47
N TYR A 281 6.70 10.13 9.75
CA TYR A 281 5.68 11.01 10.33
C TYR A 281 6.23 11.86 11.48
N GLU A 282 5.83 13.12 11.51
CA GLU A 282 6.17 14.09 12.55
C GLU A 282 4.85 14.75 13.03
N PRO A 283 4.22 14.24 14.12
CA PRO A 283 2.88 14.69 14.54
C PRO A 283 2.75 16.20 14.72
N GLU A 284 3.80 16.85 15.22
CA GLU A 284 3.83 18.30 15.47
C GLU A 284 3.78 19.14 14.19
N ARG A 285 4.13 18.55 13.03
CA ARG A 285 4.17 19.22 11.73
C ARG A 285 3.08 18.75 10.78
N GLU A 286 2.18 17.86 11.20
CA GLU A 286 1.14 17.25 10.34
C GLU A 286 0.39 18.30 9.50
N ARG A 287 -0.06 19.38 10.16
CA ARG A 287 -0.84 20.47 9.56
C ARG A 287 -0.15 21.19 8.39
N PHE A 288 1.16 21.01 8.22
CA PHE A 288 1.94 21.70 7.19
C PHE A 288 2.30 20.81 6.00
N GLY A 289 2.18 19.48 6.10
CA GLY A 289 2.71 18.57 5.07
C GLY A 289 1.92 17.29 4.83
N ASN A 290 0.95 16.95 5.68
CA ASN A 290 0.24 15.66 5.62
C ASN A 290 -1.21 15.80 5.13
N TYR A 291 -1.55 16.89 4.44
CA TYR A 291 -2.87 17.12 3.89
C TYR A 291 -2.81 17.41 2.39
N VAL A 292 -3.53 16.60 1.61
CA VAL A 292 -3.59 16.69 0.15
C VAL A 292 -4.97 17.19 -0.27
N SER A 293 -5.01 18.27 -1.04
CA SER A 293 -6.25 18.82 -1.59
C SER A 293 -6.94 17.78 -2.49
N THR A 294 -8.14 17.35 -2.12
CA THR A 294 -8.80 16.18 -2.69
C THR A 294 -10.29 16.43 -2.94
N LYS A 295 -10.76 16.10 -4.15
CA LYS A 295 -12.19 15.91 -4.45
C LYS A 295 -12.56 14.46 -4.21
N VAL A 296 -13.11 14.16 -3.03
CA VAL A 296 -13.21 12.78 -2.54
C VAL A 296 -14.04 11.86 -3.45
N ASN A 297 -15.15 12.35 -3.98
CA ASN A 297 -16.06 11.61 -4.88
C ASN A 297 -15.54 11.47 -6.32
N GLN A 298 -14.44 12.16 -6.67
CA GLN A 298 -13.74 11.97 -7.93
C GLN A 298 -12.49 11.09 -7.76
N ARG A 299 -12.01 10.93 -6.53
CA ARG A 299 -10.85 10.11 -6.20
C ARG A 299 -11.24 8.68 -5.83
N TYR A 300 -12.38 8.50 -5.19
CA TYR A 300 -12.85 7.21 -4.70
C TYR A 300 -14.32 6.97 -5.08
N ASP A 301 -14.69 5.70 -5.27
CA ASP A 301 -16.06 5.25 -5.43
C ASP A 301 -16.71 4.92 -4.08
N ALA A 302 -15.89 4.48 -3.13
CA ALA A 302 -16.28 4.26 -1.75
C ALA A 302 -15.18 4.71 -0.78
N PHE A 303 -15.56 4.97 0.46
CA PHE A 303 -14.64 5.49 1.47
C PHE A 303 -14.93 4.92 2.85
N VAL A 304 -13.91 4.33 3.46
CA VAL A 304 -13.95 3.85 4.84
C VAL A 304 -13.38 4.93 5.75
N TYR A 305 -14.25 5.54 6.54
CA TYR A 305 -13.90 6.52 7.55
C TYR A 305 -13.87 5.86 8.93
N LEU A 306 -12.77 6.03 9.66
CA LEU A 306 -12.60 5.55 11.02
C LEU A 306 -12.39 6.71 12.00
N ASP A 307 -13.20 6.83 13.04
CA ASP A 307 -13.07 7.98 13.94
C ASP A 307 -11.76 7.92 14.74
N ARG A 308 -11.46 6.74 15.28
CA ARG A 308 -10.27 6.47 16.07
C ARG A 308 -9.55 5.23 15.57
N THR A 309 -8.22 5.33 15.49
CA THR A 309 -7.35 4.27 14.96
C THR A 309 -6.21 3.90 15.90
N ARG A 310 -5.64 2.72 15.70
CA ARG A 310 -4.56 2.13 16.48
C ARG A 310 -3.34 1.87 15.62
N ALA A 311 -2.15 2.00 16.19
CA ALA A 311 -0.91 1.70 15.50
C ALA A 311 -0.78 0.20 15.17
N LEU A 312 -0.20 -0.10 14.01
CA LEU A 312 0.03 -1.46 13.53
C LEU A 312 0.95 -2.25 14.47
N HIS A 313 0.68 -3.56 14.60
CA HIS A 313 1.46 -4.48 15.41
C HIS A 313 2.35 -5.37 14.52
N PRO A 314 3.67 -5.11 14.46
CA PRO A 314 4.57 -5.90 13.64
C PRO A 314 4.76 -7.31 14.21
N LEU A 315 5.26 -8.21 13.36
CA LEU A 315 5.80 -9.48 13.82
C LEU A 315 7.06 -9.22 14.66
N PRO A 316 7.38 -10.09 15.62
CA PRO A 316 8.67 -10.04 16.31
C PRO A 316 9.80 -10.11 15.27
N LEU A 317 10.67 -9.11 15.28
CA LEU A 317 11.90 -9.16 14.50
C LEU A 317 12.78 -10.25 15.11
N ASN A 318 13.24 -11.19 14.29
CA ASN A 318 14.31 -12.10 14.70
C ASN A 318 15.60 -11.27 14.65
N THR A 319 15.88 -10.54 15.73
CA THR A 319 17.02 -9.62 15.79
C THR A 319 18.31 -10.41 16.03
N ASP A 320 19.04 -10.71 14.96
CA ASP A 320 20.49 -10.49 15.05
C ASP A 320 20.69 -8.97 15.09
N ALA A 321 20.69 -8.42 16.31
CA ALA A 321 20.69 -6.98 16.60
C ALA A 321 21.92 -6.20 16.08
N HIS A 322 22.78 -6.86 15.30
CA HIS A 322 24.00 -6.30 14.69
C HIS A 322 23.94 -6.16 13.17
N LYS A 323 22.83 -6.58 12.52
CA LYS A 323 22.62 -6.32 11.10
C LYS A 323 21.56 -5.25 10.94
N ILE A 324 21.99 -4.05 10.54
CA ILE A 324 21.11 -3.11 9.85
C ILE A 324 20.41 -3.93 8.75
N PRO A 325 19.07 -3.91 8.65
CA PRO A 325 18.38 -4.65 7.60
C PRO A 325 18.99 -4.27 6.25
N GLU A 326 19.49 -5.24 5.49
CA GLU A 326 20.04 -5.01 4.15
C GLU A 326 18.93 -4.38 3.29
N THR A 327 19.04 -3.08 3.03
CA THR A 327 18.06 -2.32 2.25
C THR A 327 18.32 -2.39 0.74
N PHE A 328 19.41 -3.07 0.33
CA PHE A 328 19.82 -3.25 -1.07
C PHE A 328 20.21 -4.71 -1.40
N PRO A 329 19.92 -5.20 -2.63
CA PRO A 329 20.01 -6.62 -3.01
C PRO A 329 21.40 -7.08 -3.51
N PHE A 330 22.46 -6.29 -3.34
CA PHE A 330 23.79 -6.64 -3.84
C PHE A 330 24.79 -6.73 -2.68
N ASN A 331 25.07 -7.95 -2.24
CA ASN A 331 26.35 -8.27 -1.62
C ASN A 331 27.00 -9.34 -2.50
N TYR A 332 28.14 -8.99 -3.09
CA TYR A 332 29.10 -9.94 -3.69
C TYR A 332 29.74 -10.80 -2.59
#